data_AF-E7ABP5-F1
#
_entry.id   AF-E7ABP5-F1
#
_cell.length_a   1.000
_cell.length_b   1.000
_cell.length_c   1.000
_cell.angle_alpha   90.00
_cell.angle_beta   90.00
_cell.angle_gamma   90.00
#
_symmetry.space_group_name_H-M   'P 1'
#
loop_
_entity.id
_entity.type
_entity.pdbx_description
1 polymer ?
#
loop_
_entity_poly.entity_id
_entity_poly.type
_entity_poly.pdbx_seq_one_letter_code
_entity_poly.pdbx_strand_id
1 'polypeptide(L)'
;MGNKSSLNFKPTKLNIQPYHNDRSIKPYYVLKSGGLGVECNRSGQEALALRDSIVSKATQDYKKHVGQSFQAKSYLWSAVVNIKPDTTMQDLERLATHFNTKYGFQCYQIAIHRDEGHIDDEGKEQINQHAHLEFVTLDSVTGKTDTKDAR
;
A
#
# COMPACT_ATOMS: atom_id res chain seq x y z
N MET A 1 -17.65 11.37 19.21
CA MET A 1 -16.72 10.22 19.26
C MET A 1 -15.57 10.52 18.33
N GLY A 2 -14.33 10.52 18.80
CA GLY A 2 -13.18 10.76 17.92
C GLY A 2 -13.01 9.59 16.94
N ASN A 3 -12.80 9.87 15.66
CA ASN A 3 -12.46 8.85 14.69
C ASN A 3 -11.16 8.17 15.14
N LYS A 4 -11.22 6.86 15.42
CA LYS A 4 -10.04 6.08 15.78
C LYS A 4 -9.17 5.94 14.54
N SER A 5 -8.05 6.66 14.50
CA SER A 5 -7.02 6.42 13.49
C SER A 5 -6.37 5.07 13.76
N SER A 6 -6.30 4.22 12.74
CA SER A 6 -5.61 2.93 12.82
C SER A 6 -4.87 2.67 11.52
N LEU A 7 -3.73 2.00 11.64
CA LEU A 7 -2.95 1.50 10.52
C LEU A 7 -2.63 0.04 10.78
N ASN A 8 -2.81 -0.82 9.77
CA ASN A 8 -2.48 -2.23 9.84
C ASN A 8 -1.66 -2.66 8.61
N PHE A 9 -0.50 -3.26 8.83
CA PHE A 9 0.30 -3.88 7.77
C PHE A 9 -0.17 -5.31 7.47
N LYS A 10 -0.23 -5.66 6.18
CA LYS A 10 -0.51 -7.02 5.69
C LYS A 10 0.47 -7.35 4.56
N PRO A 11 0.88 -8.62 4.41
CA PRO A 11 1.60 -9.04 3.21
C PRO A 11 0.76 -8.74 1.96
N THR A 12 1.35 -8.10 0.95
CA THR A 12 0.64 -7.77 -0.29
C THR A 12 0.29 -9.05 -1.06
N LYS A 13 -0.98 -9.19 -1.48
CA LYS A 13 -1.41 -10.26 -2.39
C LYS A 13 -0.88 -9.96 -3.79
N LEU A 14 0.06 -10.79 -4.26
CA LEU A 14 0.87 -10.53 -5.44
C LEU A 14 0.02 -10.23 -6.69
N ASN A 15 0.47 -9.21 -7.43
CA ASN A 15 0.01 -8.74 -8.74
C ASN A 15 -1.41 -8.19 -8.85
N ILE A 16 -2.38 -8.70 -8.09
CA ILE A 16 -3.77 -8.22 -8.18
C ILE A 16 -4.03 -6.99 -7.32
N GLN A 17 -3.30 -6.82 -6.21
CA GLN A 17 -3.53 -5.72 -5.28
C GLN A 17 -3.46 -4.34 -5.95
N PRO A 18 -2.46 -4.01 -6.80
CA PRO A 18 -2.41 -2.69 -7.41
C PRO A 18 -3.57 -2.40 -8.38
N TYR A 19 -4.14 -3.44 -9.00
CA TYR A 19 -5.30 -3.32 -9.88
C TYR A 19 -6.64 -3.29 -9.12
N HIS A 20 -6.69 -3.88 -7.93
CA HIS A 20 -7.81 -3.63 -7.02
C HIS A 20 -7.77 -2.21 -6.50
N ASN A 21 -6.58 -1.71 -6.17
CA ASN A 21 -6.36 -0.37 -5.62
C ASN A 21 -6.81 0.73 -6.58
N ASP A 22 -6.52 0.63 -7.88
CA ASP A 22 -6.93 1.61 -8.89
C ASP A 22 -8.29 1.30 -9.55
N ARG A 23 -8.96 0.22 -9.11
CA ARG A 23 -10.23 -0.30 -9.65
C ARG A 23 -10.17 -0.81 -11.10
N SER A 24 -8.99 -1.01 -11.69
CA SER A 24 -8.84 -1.72 -12.98
C SER A 24 -9.38 -3.15 -12.91
N ILE A 25 -9.31 -3.79 -11.73
CA ILE A 25 -10.03 -5.03 -11.41
C ILE A 25 -10.92 -4.74 -10.21
N LYS A 26 -12.22 -4.55 -10.45
CA LYS A 26 -13.18 -4.22 -9.40
C LYS A 26 -13.46 -5.43 -8.48
N PRO A 27 -13.24 -5.33 -7.16
CA PRO A 27 -13.67 -6.36 -6.22
C PRO A 27 -15.19 -6.42 -6.06
N TYR A 28 -15.71 -7.57 -5.62
CA TYR A 28 -17.16 -7.78 -5.44
C TYR A 28 -17.77 -6.97 -4.28
N TYR A 29 -16.95 -6.53 -3.32
CA TYR A 29 -17.37 -5.82 -2.11
C TYR A 29 -17.46 -4.30 -2.27
N VAL A 30 -17.17 -3.76 -3.47
CA VAL A 30 -17.39 -2.35 -3.77
C VAL A 30 -18.90 -2.08 -3.81
N LEU A 31 -19.33 -0.97 -3.20
CA LEU A 31 -20.73 -0.56 -3.18
C LEU A 31 -21.28 -0.41 -4.60
N LYS A 32 -22.54 -0.80 -4.80
CA LYS A 32 -23.20 -0.69 -6.12
C LYS A 32 -23.31 0.77 -6.57
N SER A 33 -23.49 1.70 -5.63
CA SER A 33 -23.50 3.14 -5.87
C SER A 33 -22.13 3.69 -6.33
N GLY A 34 -21.03 2.99 -6.02
CA GLY A 34 -19.68 3.51 -6.14
C GLY A 34 -19.27 4.46 -5.01
N GLY A 35 -20.11 4.61 -3.96
CA GLY A 35 -19.89 5.50 -2.82
C GLY A 35 -19.46 6.90 -3.25
N LEU A 36 -18.37 7.41 -2.66
CA LEU A 36 -17.75 8.70 -2.99
C LEU A 36 -16.55 8.56 -3.93
N GLY A 37 -16.37 7.38 -4.55
CA GLY A 37 -15.32 7.12 -5.52
C GLY A 37 -13.97 6.71 -4.94
N VAL A 38 -12.96 6.74 -5.82
CA VAL A 38 -11.60 6.28 -5.57
C VAL A 38 -10.61 7.31 -6.10
N GLU A 39 -9.50 7.48 -5.39
CA GLU A 39 -8.36 8.26 -5.83
C GLU A 39 -7.11 7.39 -5.75
N CYS A 40 -6.25 7.42 -6.77
CA CYS A 40 -5.03 6.63 -6.80
C CYS A 40 -3.89 7.45 -7.43
N ASN A 41 -2.71 7.44 -6.82
CA ASN A 41 -1.59 8.24 -7.34
C ASN A 41 -0.89 7.61 -8.55
N ARG A 42 -1.10 6.32 -8.80
CA ARG A 42 -0.56 5.55 -9.93
C ARG A 42 -1.53 4.46 -10.33
N SER A 43 -1.68 4.23 -11.63
CA SER A 43 -2.36 3.03 -12.12
C SER A 43 -1.67 1.76 -11.60
N GLY A 44 -2.39 0.64 -11.61
CA GLY A 44 -1.85 -0.66 -11.22
C GLY A 44 -0.65 -1.04 -12.07
N GLN A 45 -0.66 -0.69 -13.37
CA GLN A 45 0.46 -0.94 -14.27
C GLN A 45 1.71 -0.13 -13.88
N GLU A 46 1.57 1.18 -13.65
CA GLU A 46 2.68 2.04 -13.23
C GLU A 46 3.24 1.62 -11.86
N ALA A 47 2.36 1.27 -10.92
CA ALA A 47 2.72 0.78 -9.61
C ALA A 47 3.54 -0.51 -9.66
N LEU A 48 3.13 -1.48 -10.50
CA LEU A 48 3.87 -2.72 -10.69
C LEU A 48 5.23 -2.48 -11.35
N ALA A 49 5.30 -1.61 -12.36
CA ALA A 49 6.56 -1.25 -13.00
C ALA A 49 7.54 -0.61 -12.00
N LEU A 50 7.06 0.29 -11.14
CA LEU A 50 7.87 0.90 -10.08
C LEU A 50 8.33 -0.13 -9.05
N ARG A 51 7.42 -0.99 -8.57
CA ARG A 51 7.75 -2.11 -7.66
C ARG A 51 8.86 -2.99 -8.25
N ASP A 52 8.70 -3.43 -9.50
CA ASP A 52 9.63 -4.34 -10.15
C ASP A 52 11.02 -3.69 -10.35
N SER A 53 11.05 -2.39 -10.67
CA SER A 53 12.29 -1.61 -10.73
C SER A 53 13.01 -1.58 -9.38
N ILE A 54 12.29 -1.28 -8.29
CA ILE A 54 12.85 -1.25 -6.93
C ILE A 54 13.39 -2.62 -6.53
N VAL A 55 12.61 -3.68 -6.72
CA VAL A 55 12.99 -5.05 -6.35
C VAL A 55 14.17 -5.55 -7.19
N SER A 56 14.21 -5.25 -8.49
CA SER A 56 15.33 -5.60 -9.36
C SER A 56 16.62 -4.93 -8.90
N LYS A 57 16.57 -3.62 -8.59
CA LYS A 57 17.71 -2.89 -8.04
C LYS A 57 18.20 -3.51 -6.71
N ALA A 58 17.30 -3.71 -5.76
CA ALA A 58 17.64 -4.32 -4.47
C ALA A 58 18.25 -5.73 -4.63
N THR A 59 17.74 -6.53 -5.56
CA THR A 59 18.27 -7.86 -5.87
C THR A 59 19.71 -7.80 -6.41
N GLN A 60 19.99 -6.86 -7.32
CA GLN A 60 21.34 -6.65 -7.86
C GLN A 60 22.31 -6.18 -6.78
N ASP A 61 21.88 -5.23 -5.96
CA ASP A 61 22.72 -4.67 -4.91
C ASP A 61 22.97 -5.70 -3.79
N TYR A 62 21.99 -6.54 -3.45
CA TYR A 62 22.20 -7.69 -2.58
C TYR A 62 23.29 -8.63 -3.11
N LYS A 63 23.27 -8.96 -4.41
CA LYS A 63 24.29 -9.82 -5.01
C LYS A 63 25.68 -9.18 -4.95
N LYS A 64 25.78 -7.86 -5.17
CA LYS A 64 27.05 -7.11 -5.06
C LYS A 64 27.58 -7.06 -3.63
N HIS A 65 26.70 -6.78 -2.65
CA HIS A 65 27.09 -6.58 -1.26
C HIS A 65 27.32 -7.88 -0.48
N VAL A 66 26.54 -8.94 -0.78
CA VAL A 66 26.55 -10.20 -0.03
C VAL A 66 27.26 -11.31 -0.81
N GLY A 67 27.40 -11.19 -2.14
CA GLY A 67 28.06 -12.19 -2.97
C GLY A 67 27.21 -13.42 -3.30
N GLN A 68 25.98 -13.52 -2.80
CA GLN A 68 25.09 -14.67 -2.99
C GLN A 68 23.76 -14.29 -3.66
N SER A 69 23.02 -15.30 -4.13
CA SER A 69 21.68 -15.09 -4.71
C SER A 69 20.71 -14.52 -3.68
N PHE A 70 19.78 -13.67 -4.11
CA PHE A 70 18.77 -13.05 -3.25
C PHE A 70 17.88 -14.08 -2.55
N GLN A 71 17.62 -13.89 -1.26
CA GLN A 71 16.99 -14.90 -0.38
C GLN A 71 15.65 -14.46 0.22
N ALA A 72 15.31 -13.16 0.21
CA ALA A 72 14.14 -12.68 0.93
C ALA A 72 12.83 -13.13 0.25
N LYS A 73 11.88 -13.58 1.06
CA LYS A 73 10.56 -14.05 0.59
C LYS A 73 9.40 -13.13 0.98
N SER A 74 9.62 -12.23 1.94
CA SER A 74 8.61 -11.30 2.46
C SER A 74 9.20 -9.90 2.51
N TYR A 75 8.79 -9.07 1.56
CA TYR A 75 9.27 -7.69 1.42
C TYR A 75 8.24 -6.76 0.76
N LEU A 76 7.05 -7.27 0.47
CA LEU A 76 5.93 -6.50 -0.09
C LEU A 76 4.83 -6.42 0.94
N TRP A 77 4.48 -5.20 1.31
CA TRP A 77 3.55 -4.93 2.39
C TRP A 77 2.55 -3.85 2.01
N SER A 78 1.29 -4.08 2.36
CA SER A 78 0.20 -3.12 2.23
C SER A 78 -0.15 -2.58 3.61
N ALA A 79 -0.02 -1.26 3.80
CA ALA A 79 -0.54 -0.57 4.97
C ALA A 79 -1.97 -0.11 4.68
N VAL A 80 -2.93 -0.66 5.43
CA VAL A 80 -4.33 -0.26 5.38
C VAL A 80 -4.57 0.76 6.48
N VAL A 81 -4.98 1.97 6.10
CA VAL A 81 -5.12 3.12 6.99
C VAL A 81 -6.58 3.55 7.03
N ASN A 82 -7.18 3.63 8.21
CA ASN A 82 -8.48 4.29 8.35
C ASN A 82 -8.27 5.80 8.26
N ILE A 83 -9.04 6.45 7.37
CA ILE A 83 -8.87 7.87 7.07
C ILE A 83 -10.13 8.66 7.43
N LYS A 84 -9.97 9.98 7.50
CA LYS A 84 -11.10 10.91 7.63
C LYS A 84 -11.62 11.28 6.23
N PRO A 85 -12.88 11.79 6.13
CA PRO A 85 -13.42 12.23 4.85
C PRO A 85 -12.56 13.25 4.09
N ASP A 86 -11.91 14.14 4.84
CA ASP A 86 -11.06 15.23 4.36
C ASP A 86 -9.59 14.84 4.15
N THR A 87 -9.20 13.58 4.39
CA THR A 87 -7.82 13.13 4.16
C THR A 87 -7.46 13.21 2.68
N THR A 88 -6.37 13.90 2.36
CA THR A 88 -5.93 14.11 0.98
C THR A 88 -4.83 13.12 0.58
N MET A 89 -4.60 12.95 -0.74
CA MET A 89 -3.43 12.22 -1.23
C MET A 89 -2.12 12.80 -0.68
N GLN A 90 -2.03 14.13 -0.57
CA GLN A 90 -0.84 14.80 -0.04
C GLN A 90 -0.55 14.39 1.42
N ASP A 91 -1.58 14.19 2.25
CA ASP A 91 -1.39 13.71 3.63
C ASP A 91 -0.81 12.29 3.65
N LEU A 92 -1.25 11.43 2.74
CA LEU A 92 -0.75 10.07 2.61
C LEU A 92 0.65 10.02 1.99
N GLU A 93 1.00 10.93 1.08
CA GLU A 93 2.35 11.08 0.57
C GLU A 93 3.32 11.54 1.66
N ARG A 94 2.89 12.43 2.57
CA ARG A 94 3.68 12.77 3.78
C ARG A 94 3.88 11.56 4.68
N LEU A 95 2.85 10.73 4.85
CA LEU A 95 2.95 9.48 5.61
C LEU A 95 3.92 8.48 4.95
N ALA A 96 3.83 8.30 3.63
CA ALA A 96 4.76 7.47 2.86
C ALA A 96 6.21 7.98 2.98
N THR A 97 6.39 9.30 2.92
CA THR A 97 7.69 9.95 3.13
C THR A 97 8.23 9.67 4.53
N HIS A 98 7.40 9.74 5.56
CA HIS A 98 7.80 9.40 6.93
C HIS A 98 8.29 7.95 7.05
N PHE A 99 7.57 7.00 6.45
CA PHE A 99 8.00 5.59 6.42
C PHE A 99 9.32 5.40 5.68
N ASN A 100 9.52 6.09 4.56
CA ASN A 100 10.78 6.06 3.82
C ASN A 100 11.94 6.63 4.66
N THR A 101 11.77 7.80 5.26
CA THR A 101 12.83 8.43 6.06
C THR A 101 13.19 7.61 7.30
N LYS A 102 12.20 7.02 7.96
CA LYS A 102 12.40 6.32 9.23
C LYS A 102 12.86 4.86 9.07
N TYR A 103 12.36 4.17 8.04
CA TYR A 103 12.54 2.72 7.88
C TYR A 103 13.06 2.31 6.50
N GLY A 104 13.27 3.26 5.58
CA GLY A 104 13.66 2.96 4.20
C GLY A 104 12.56 2.30 3.36
N PHE A 105 11.31 2.30 3.82
CA PHE A 105 10.21 1.66 3.09
C PHE A 105 9.87 2.47 1.84
N GLN A 106 9.98 1.83 0.67
CA GLN A 106 9.76 2.48 -0.62
C GLN A 106 8.30 2.26 -1.05
N CYS A 107 7.49 3.33 -0.98
CA CYS A 107 6.09 3.29 -1.39
C CYS A 107 5.97 3.29 -2.92
N TYR A 108 5.25 2.32 -3.49
CA TYR A 108 5.04 2.21 -4.93
C TYR A 108 3.61 2.52 -5.39
N GLN A 109 2.63 2.58 -4.49
CA GLN A 109 1.26 3.00 -4.80
C GLN A 109 0.54 3.52 -3.54
N ILE A 110 -0.30 4.53 -3.72
CA ILE A 110 -1.25 5.00 -2.71
C ILE A 110 -2.64 5.04 -3.36
N ALA A 111 -3.62 4.42 -2.71
CA ALA A 111 -5.02 4.47 -3.11
C ALA A 111 -5.91 4.84 -1.94
N ILE A 112 -6.86 5.73 -2.18
CA ILE A 112 -7.91 6.12 -1.25
C ILE A 112 -9.23 5.54 -1.74
N HIS A 113 -9.86 4.69 -0.94
CA HIS A 113 -11.15 4.07 -1.23
C HIS A 113 -12.24 4.71 -0.38
N ARG A 114 -13.22 5.30 -1.05
CA ARG A 114 -14.46 5.84 -0.45
C ARG A 114 -15.72 5.23 -1.09
N ASP A 115 -15.54 4.12 -1.77
CA ASP A 115 -16.54 3.37 -2.54
C ASP A 115 -16.88 2.00 -1.93
N GLU A 116 -16.30 1.67 -0.78
CA GLU A 116 -16.54 0.44 -0.04
C GLU A 116 -17.39 0.71 1.22
N GLY A 117 -18.07 -0.32 1.73
CA GLY A 117 -18.96 -0.17 2.86
C GLY A 117 -19.97 -1.30 2.99
N HIS A 118 -21.04 -1.05 3.74
CA HIS A 118 -22.19 -1.94 3.85
C HIS A 118 -23.49 -1.14 3.90
N ILE A 119 -24.61 -1.82 3.71
CA ILE A 119 -25.95 -1.29 3.99
C ILE A 119 -26.29 -1.66 5.42
N ASP A 120 -26.72 -0.69 6.23
CA ASP A 120 -27.20 -0.94 7.59
C ASP A 120 -28.64 -1.44 7.62
N ASP A 121 -29.14 -1.73 8.83
CA ASP A 121 -30.50 -2.24 9.06
C ASP A 121 -31.60 -1.25 8.63
N GLU A 122 -31.28 0.03 8.48
CA GLU A 122 -32.19 1.08 8.02
C GLU A 122 -32.16 1.25 6.48
N GLY A 123 -31.35 0.45 5.77
CA GLY A 123 -31.19 0.54 4.32
C GLY A 123 -30.26 1.66 3.88
N LYS A 124 -29.47 2.25 4.79
CA LYS A 124 -28.55 3.35 4.50
C LYS A 124 -27.13 2.84 4.22
N GLU A 125 -26.48 3.44 3.24
CA GLU A 125 -25.08 3.17 2.92
C GLU A 125 -24.15 3.73 4.01
N GLN A 126 -23.34 2.85 4.59
CA GLN A 126 -22.29 3.15 5.53
C GLN A 126 -20.93 2.97 4.86
N ILE A 127 -20.32 4.09 4.48
CA ILE A 127 -19.05 4.12 3.74
C ILE A 127 -17.89 3.85 4.69
N ASN A 128 -17.06 2.87 4.34
CA ASN A 128 -15.80 2.58 5.00
C ASN A 128 -14.63 3.24 4.26
N GLN A 129 -14.27 4.46 4.67
CA GLN A 129 -13.18 5.22 4.06
C GLN A 129 -11.82 4.76 4.60
N HIS A 130 -10.98 4.29 3.69
CA HIS A 130 -9.65 3.82 4.04
C HIS A 130 -8.68 4.05 2.89
N ALA A 131 -7.39 3.95 3.18
CA ALA A 131 -6.34 4.03 2.18
C ALA A 131 -5.43 2.81 2.24
N HIS A 132 -4.88 2.45 1.08
CA HIS A 132 -3.82 1.46 0.93
C HIS A 132 -2.53 2.18 0.54
N LEU A 133 -1.46 1.94 1.28
CA LEU A 133 -0.11 2.33 0.88
C LEU A 133 0.70 1.05 0.68
N GLU A 134 1.17 0.84 -0.53
CA GLU A 134 1.91 -0.36 -0.90
C GLU A 134 3.42 -0.09 -0.87
N PHE A 135 4.18 -0.97 -0.22
CA PHE A 135 5.60 -0.79 0.09
C PHE A 135 6.47 -1.95 -0.35
N VAL A 136 7.69 -1.63 -0.81
CA VAL A 136 8.84 -2.52 -0.78
C VAL A 136 9.67 -2.21 0.47
N THR A 137 9.98 -3.23 1.27
CA THR A 137 10.73 -3.09 2.54
C THR A 137 12.14 -3.70 2.45
N LEU A 138 12.73 -3.67 1.25
CA LEU A 138 14.13 -4.01 1.03
C LEU A 138 14.97 -2.77 1.24
N ASP A 139 16.08 -2.91 1.95
CA ASP A 139 17.06 -1.85 2.11
C ASP A 139 17.61 -1.43 0.74
N SER A 140 17.53 -0.13 0.45
CA SER A 140 17.85 0.42 -0.86
C SER A 140 19.34 0.36 -1.23
N VAL A 141 20.22 0.11 -0.25
CA VAL A 141 21.67 0.00 -0.42
C VAL A 141 22.11 -1.46 -0.50
N THR A 142 21.75 -2.26 0.49
CA THR A 142 22.23 -3.64 0.65
C THR A 142 21.29 -4.70 0.08
N GLY A 143 20.04 -4.32 -0.25
CA GLY A 143 19.00 -5.24 -0.70
C GLY A 143 18.54 -6.26 0.36
N LYS A 144 18.91 -6.09 1.63
CA LYS A 144 18.45 -6.94 2.73
C LYS A 144 17.06 -6.53 3.20
N THR A 145 16.28 -7.46 3.73
CA THR A 145 15.13 -7.12 4.56
C THR A 145 15.64 -6.78 5.96
N ASP A 146 15.51 -5.54 6.40
CA ASP A 146 15.91 -5.17 7.75
C ASP A 146 14.80 -5.52 8.74
N THR A 147 14.84 -6.75 9.26
CA THR A 147 13.98 -7.20 10.36
C THR A 147 14.73 -7.27 11.68
N LYS A 148 15.95 -6.72 11.76
CA LYS A 148 16.77 -6.81 12.98
C LYS A 148 16.33 -5.86 14.08
N ASP A 149 15.67 -4.75 13.74
CA ASP A 149 15.25 -3.73 14.71
C ASP A 149 13.72 -3.67 14.94
N ALA A 150 12.97 -4.67 14.43
CA ALA A 150 11.52 -4.79 14.62
C ALA A 150 11.15 -5.84 15.71
N ARG A 151 11.99 -5.97 16.74
CA ARG A 151 11.74 -6.77 17.95
C ARG A 151 11.85 -5.91 19.19
#